data_AF-A0A7C3YAH3-F1
#
_entry.id   AF-A0A7C3YAH3-F1
#
_cell.length_a   1.000
_cell.length_b   1.000
_cell.length_c   1.000
_cell.angle_alpha   90.00
_cell.angle_beta   90.00
_cell.angle_gamma   90.00
#
_symmetry.space_group_name_H-M   'P 1'
#
loop_
_entity.id
_entity.type
_entity.pdbx_description
1 polymer ?
#
loop_
_entity_poly.entity_id
_entity_poly.type
_entity_poly.pdbx_seq_one_letter_code
_entity_poly.pdbx_strand_id
1 'polypeptide(L)'
;MDNNFGSHRQKKLFDLATKAGIYGFAFYILFLLGRAILTNYNLKNSLGKLQEQIAILEQEKKDFNNLILYYQSNDFKELEARKKLGYKAVGEQVMILSTPAARGSANFPEEVSQEQKAIAGQEQNKEGPNWRLWWDFFTR
;
A
#
# COMPACT_ATOMS: atom_id res chain seq x y z
N MET A 1 -55.74 51.75 45.79
CA MET A 1 -54.32 52.02 45.45
C MET A 1 -53.80 50.69 44.97
N ASP A 2 -53.90 50.46 43.66
CA ASP A 2 -53.94 49.12 43.12
C ASP A 2 -52.55 48.72 42.63
N ASN A 3 -51.95 47.77 43.34
CA ASN A 3 -50.68 47.16 43.00
C ASN A 3 -50.84 46.18 41.81
N ASN A 4 -51.24 46.67 40.63
CA ASN A 4 -51.43 45.85 39.43
C ASN A 4 -50.27 45.95 38.42
N PHE A 5 -49.28 46.81 38.66
CA PHE A 5 -48.17 47.02 37.72
C PHE A 5 -47.12 45.89 37.70
N GLY A 6 -47.08 45.03 38.74
CA GLY A 6 -46.09 43.95 38.86
C GLY A 6 -46.44 42.66 38.09
N SER A 7 -47.72 42.40 37.82
CA SER A 7 -48.19 41.12 37.25
C SER A 7 -47.84 40.98 35.75
N HIS A 8 -47.85 42.07 35.00
CA HIS A 8 -47.58 42.05 33.56
C HIS A 8 -46.09 41.87 33.24
N ARG A 9 -45.18 42.39 34.07
CA ARG A 9 -43.74 42.21 33.90
C ARG A 9 -43.31 40.79 34.23
N GLN A 10 -43.88 40.20 35.29
CA GLN A 10 -43.64 38.81 35.69
C GLN A 10 -44.02 37.83 34.57
N LYS A 11 -45.23 37.96 33.99
CA LYS A 11 -45.69 37.09 32.89
C LYS A 11 -44.77 37.15 31.66
N LYS A 12 -44.29 38.34 31.26
CA LYS A 12 -43.36 38.49 30.14
C LYS A 12 -42.00 37.81 30.40
N LEU A 13 -41.51 37.84 31.64
CA LEU A 13 -40.27 37.16 32.02
C LEU A 13 -40.45 35.63 31.97
N PHE A 14 -41.59 35.10 32.41
CA PHE A 14 -41.92 33.68 32.28
C PHE A 14 -42.05 33.23 30.81
N ASP A 15 -42.69 34.04 29.95
CA ASP A 15 -42.81 33.77 28.51
C ASP A 15 -41.45 33.81 27.79
N LEU A 16 -40.54 34.70 28.21
CA LEU A 16 -39.18 34.75 27.68
C LEU A 16 -38.34 33.56 28.16
N ALA A 17 -38.46 33.17 29.43
CA ALA A 17 -37.74 32.03 30.00
C ALA A 17 -38.16 30.70 29.35
N THR A 18 -39.46 30.49 29.13
CA THR A 18 -39.98 29.30 28.46
C THR A 18 -39.51 29.21 27.01
N LYS A 19 -39.54 30.31 26.25
CA LYS A 19 -38.99 30.36 24.89
C LYS A 19 -37.48 30.08 24.87
N ALA A 20 -36.72 30.69 25.77
CA ALA A 20 -35.28 30.45 25.88
C ALA A 20 -34.98 28.98 26.21
N GLY A 21 -35.77 28.35 27.07
CA GLY A 21 -35.68 26.91 27.36
C GLY A 21 -35.93 26.05 26.13
N ILE A 22 -36.97 26.36 25.34
CA ILE A 22 -37.28 25.63 24.09
C ILE A 22 -36.15 25.79 23.07
N TYR A 23 -35.64 27.00 22.85
CA TYR A 23 -34.53 27.22 21.93
C TYR A 23 -33.24 26.55 22.40
N GLY A 24 -32.94 26.60 23.70
CA GLY A 24 -31.79 25.90 24.29
C GLY A 24 -31.90 24.38 24.12
N PHE A 25 -33.09 23.82 24.35
CA PHE A 25 -33.35 22.40 24.15
C PHE A 25 -33.26 21.99 22.67
N ALA A 26 -33.83 22.78 21.77
CA ALA A 26 -33.72 22.55 20.33
C ALA A 26 -32.25 22.60 19.86
N PHE A 27 -31.49 23.59 20.34
CA PHE A 27 -30.06 23.70 20.05
C PHE A 27 -29.27 22.51 20.59
N TYR A 28 -29.57 22.05 21.82
CA TYR A 28 -28.94 20.88 22.41
C TYR A 28 -29.18 19.62 21.58
N ILE A 29 -30.42 19.39 21.14
CA ILE A 29 -30.75 18.29 20.23
C ILE A 29 -29.96 18.41 18.93
N LEU A 30 -29.94 19.60 18.32
CA LEU A 30 -29.22 19.83 17.06
C LEU A 30 -27.72 19.55 17.20
N PHE A 31 -27.12 19.96 18.31
CA PHE A 31 -25.73 19.70 18.64
C PHE A 31 -25.44 18.20 18.82
N LEU A 32 -26.34 17.48 19.51
CA LEU A 32 -26.22 16.04 19.73
C LEU A 32 -26.32 15.26 18.41
N LEU A 33 -27.29 15.60 17.56
CA LEU A 33 -27.46 14.99 16.23
C LEU A 33 -26.26 15.26 15.33
N GLY A 34 -25.75 16.51 15.31
CA GLY A 34 -24.56 16.85 14.54
C GLY A 34 -23.35 16.01 14.93
N ARG A 35 -23.11 15.82 16.23
CA ARG A 35 -22.05 14.92 16.71
C ARG A 35 -22.29 13.47 16.32
N ALA A 36 -23.51 12.97 16.44
CA ALA A 36 -23.84 11.59 16.09
C ALA A 36 -23.64 11.28 14.59
N ILE A 37 -23.94 12.24 13.71
CA ILE A 37 -23.73 12.09 12.27
C ILE A 37 -22.22 12.03 11.95
N LEU A 38 -21.42 12.91 12.55
CA LEU A 38 -19.97 12.92 12.35
C LEU A 38 -19.30 11.64 12.87
N THR A 39 -19.72 11.14 14.04
CA THR A 39 -19.19 9.87 14.57
C THR A 39 -19.60 8.69 13.69
N ASN A 40 -20.84 8.65 13.22
CA ASN A 40 -21.31 7.59 12.32
C ASN A 40 -20.54 7.59 10.99
N TYR A 41 -20.28 8.76 10.41
CA TYR A 41 -19.50 8.88 9.18
C TYR A 41 -18.06 8.38 9.35
N ASN A 42 -17.40 8.78 10.44
CA ASN A 42 -16.06 8.30 10.74
C ASN A 42 -16.03 6.79 10.99
N LEU A 43 -17.04 6.24 11.70
CA LEU A 43 -17.18 4.80 11.91
C LEU A 43 -17.32 4.03 10.59
N LYS A 44 -18.18 4.51 9.67
CA LYS A 44 -18.36 3.89 8.35
C LYS A 44 -17.07 3.86 7.54
N ASN A 45 -16.31 4.96 7.54
CA ASN A 45 -15.02 5.01 6.85
C ASN A 45 -14.01 4.05 7.47
N SER A 46 -13.94 3.95 8.79
CA SER A 46 -13.07 2.98 9.46
C SER A 46 -13.47 1.53 9.18
N LEU A 47 -14.77 1.24 9.12
CA LEU A 47 -15.30 -0.06 8.71
C LEU A 47 -14.90 -0.42 7.28
N GLY A 48 -15.03 0.52 6.33
CA GLY A 48 -14.62 0.30 4.94
C GLY A 48 -13.14 -0.01 4.82
N LYS A 49 -12.28 0.78 5.49
CA LYS A 49 -10.83 0.52 5.52
C LYS A 49 -10.49 -0.83 6.14
N LEU A 50 -11.19 -1.23 7.19
CA LEU A 50 -10.95 -2.51 7.85
C LEU A 50 -11.38 -3.69 6.97
N GLN A 51 -12.50 -3.55 6.26
CA GLN A 51 -12.95 -4.54 5.28
C GLN A 51 -11.98 -4.67 4.10
N GLU A 52 -11.46 -3.56 3.59
CA GLU A 52 -10.43 -3.56 2.55
C GLU A 52 -9.17 -4.28 3.01
N GLN A 53 -8.70 -4.01 4.23
CA GLN A 53 -7.55 -4.71 4.82
C GLN A 53 -7.78 -6.21 4.96
N ILE A 54 -8.99 -6.64 5.34
CA ILE A 54 -9.34 -8.06 5.41
C ILE A 54 -9.26 -8.70 4.03
N ALA A 55 -9.82 -8.06 3.00
CA ALA A 55 -9.78 -8.58 1.63
C ALA A 55 -8.35 -8.71 1.10
N ILE A 56 -7.49 -7.74 1.38
CA ILE A 56 -6.06 -7.80 1.03
C ILE A 56 -5.39 -8.98 1.74
N LEU A 57 -5.60 -9.13 3.05
CA LEU A 57 -5.01 -10.22 3.84
C LEU A 57 -5.46 -11.61 3.36
N GLU A 58 -6.73 -11.75 2.99
CA GLU A 58 -7.27 -13.00 2.45
C GLU A 58 -6.63 -13.35 1.11
N GLN A 59 -6.41 -12.34 0.25
CA GLN A 59 -5.74 -12.50 -1.03
C GLN A 59 -4.26 -12.89 -0.82
N GLU A 60 -3.55 -12.21 0.06
CA GLU A 60 -2.16 -12.55 0.40
C GLU A 60 -2.04 -13.98 0.95
N LYS A 61 -2.95 -14.39 1.83
CA LYS A 61 -3.02 -15.76 2.34
C LYS A 61 -3.20 -16.77 1.21
N LYS A 62 -4.06 -16.47 0.24
CA LYS A 62 -4.28 -17.33 -0.93
C LYS A 62 -3.02 -17.42 -1.78
N ASP A 63 -2.34 -16.31 -2.01
CA ASP A 63 -1.11 -16.26 -2.80
C ASP A 63 0.03 -17.03 -2.11
N PHE A 64 0.19 -16.90 -0.79
CA PHE A 64 1.14 -17.72 -0.02
C PHE A 64 0.80 -19.20 -0.07
N ASN A 65 -0.48 -19.57 0.04
CA ASN A 65 -0.88 -20.97 -0.09
C ASN A 65 -0.56 -21.53 -1.48
N ASN A 66 -0.79 -20.77 -2.54
CA ASN A 66 -0.43 -21.16 -3.90
C ASN A 66 1.09 -21.35 -4.04
N LEU A 67 1.87 -20.45 -3.46
CA LEU A 67 3.33 -20.53 -3.44
C LEU A 67 3.82 -21.79 -2.72
N ILE A 68 3.23 -22.11 -1.57
CA ILE A 68 3.51 -23.34 -0.82
C ILE A 68 3.19 -24.56 -1.68
N LEU A 69 2.02 -24.60 -2.32
CA LEU A 69 1.63 -25.70 -3.20
C LEU A 69 2.59 -25.85 -4.39
N TYR A 70 2.99 -24.74 -5.00
CA TYR A 70 3.99 -24.74 -6.08
C TYR A 70 5.32 -25.35 -5.61
N TYR A 71 5.83 -24.96 -4.44
CA TYR A 71 7.07 -25.55 -3.91
C TYR A 71 6.93 -27.03 -3.52
N GLN A 72 5.73 -27.47 -3.16
CA GLN A 72 5.45 -28.88 -2.90
C GLN A 72 5.28 -29.71 -4.18
N SER A 73 4.98 -29.07 -5.31
CA SER A 73 4.73 -29.73 -6.59
C SER A 73 5.97 -30.47 -7.12
N ASN A 74 5.73 -31.50 -7.92
CA ASN A 74 6.81 -32.24 -8.59
C ASN A 74 7.49 -31.39 -9.67
N ASP A 75 6.77 -30.45 -10.29
CA ASP A 75 7.30 -29.54 -11.30
C ASP A 75 8.41 -28.67 -10.73
N PHE A 76 8.23 -28.15 -9.50
CA PHE A 76 9.27 -27.40 -8.81
C PHE A 76 10.51 -28.27 -8.51
N LYS A 77 10.31 -29.51 -8.05
CA LYS A 77 11.40 -30.45 -7.81
C LYS A 77 12.17 -30.77 -9.10
N GLU A 78 11.45 -30.94 -10.20
CA GLU A 78 12.04 -31.22 -11.51
C GLU A 78 12.83 -30.02 -12.04
N LEU A 79 12.29 -28.81 -11.92
CA LEU A 79 12.97 -27.55 -12.25
C LEU A 79 14.27 -27.39 -11.43
N GLU A 80 14.20 -27.61 -10.11
CA GLU A 80 15.38 -27.54 -9.25
C GLU A 80 16.40 -28.64 -9.56
N ALA A 81 15.97 -29.86 -9.88
CA ALA A 81 16.86 -30.94 -10.31
C ALA A 81 17.55 -30.63 -11.65
N ARG A 82 16.81 -30.10 -12.64
CA ARG A 82 17.37 -29.62 -13.92
C ARG A 82 18.39 -28.51 -13.69
N LYS A 83 18.10 -27.54 -12.82
CA LYS A 83 18.98 -26.39 -12.51
C LYS A 83 20.24 -26.79 -11.75
N LYS A 84 20.12 -27.59 -10.68
CA LYS A 84 21.22 -27.89 -9.76
C LYS A 84 22.07 -29.08 -10.19
N LEU A 85 21.44 -30.07 -10.80
CA LEU A 85 22.08 -31.36 -11.07
C LEU A 85 22.23 -31.60 -12.58
N GLY A 86 21.71 -30.69 -13.42
CA GLY A 86 21.73 -30.85 -14.88
C GLY A 86 20.93 -32.08 -15.35
N TYR A 87 20.02 -32.60 -14.52
CA TYR A 87 19.23 -33.78 -14.83
C TYR A 87 18.27 -33.48 -15.99
N LYS A 88 18.10 -34.48 -16.85
CA LYS A 88 17.26 -34.45 -18.05
C LYS A 88 16.20 -35.53 -17.91
N ALA A 89 14.98 -35.27 -18.38
CA ALA A 89 13.96 -36.31 -18.40
C ALA A 89 14.35 -37.44 -19.38
N VAL A 90 13.90 -38.66 -19.10
CA VAL A 90 14.15 -39.81 -20.00
C VAL A 90 13.46 -39.56 -21.34
N GLY A 91 14.26 -39.36 -22.40
CA GLY A 91 13.79 -39.03 -23.75
C GLY A 91 14.02 -37.58 -24.20
N GLU A 92 14.59 -36.71 -23.37
CA GLU A 92 14.86 -35.30 -23.70
C GLU A 92 16.22 -35.12 -24.40
N GLN A 93 16.20 -34.66 -25.66
CA GLN A 93 17.41 -34.41 -26.45
C GLN A 93 17.89 -32.96 -26.26
N VAL A 94 18.83 -32.76 -25.33
CA VAL A 94 19.45 -31.44 -25.09
C VAL A 94 20.43 -31.13 -26.22
N MET A 95 20.01 -30.26 -27.13
CA MET A 95 20.85 -29.74 -28.20
C MET A 95 21.67 -28.56 -27.64
N ILE A 96 22.95 -28.79 -27.35
CA ILE A 96 23.88 -27.69 -27.06
C ILE A 96 24.06 -26.95 -28.37
N LEU A 97 23.43 -25.79 -28.51
CA LEU A 97 23.69 -24.88 -29.62
C LEU A 97 25.11 -24.36 -29.45
N SER A 98 26.07 -25.07 -30.03
CA SER A 98 27.37 -24.51 -30.34
C SER A 98 27.14 -23.48 -31.43
N THR A 99 26.89 -22.23 -31.04
CA THR A 99 27.01 -21.12 -31.97
C THR A 99 28.39 -21.24 -32.63
N PRO A 100 28.50 -21.18 -33.96
CA PRO A 100 29.76 -21.32 -34.68
C PRO A 100 30.76 -20.17 -34.43
N ALA A 101 30.62 -19.43 -33.34
CA ALA A 101 31.61 -18.48 -32.86
C ALA A 101 32.73 -19.12 -32.01
N ALA A 102 32.60 -20.39 -31.58
CA ALA A 102 33.59 -21.06 -30.74
C ALA A 102 34.61 -21.93 -31.50
N ARG A 103 34.72 -21.79 -32.82
CA ARG A 103 35.84 -22.33 -33.60
C ARG A 103 36.42 -21.25 -34.50
N GLY A 104 37.30 -20.45 -33.91
CA GLY A 104 38.23 -19.57 -34.63
C GLY A 104 37.71 -18.17 -34.95
N SER A 105 37.70 -17.27 -33.96
CA SER A 105 37.84 -15.82 -34.19
C SER A 105 38.36 -15.20 -32.89
N ALA A 106 39.66 -14.94 -32.78
CA ALA A 106 40.13 -13.56 -32.75
C ALA A 106 39.09 -12.61 -33.37
N ASN A 107 38.56 -11.66 -32.59
CA ASN A 107 37.45 -10.74 -32.89
C ASN A 107 36.08 -11.24 -32.40
N PHE A 108 35.83 -11.03 -31.11
CA PHE A 108 34.49 -10.86 -30.57
C PHE A 108 33.80 -9.66 -31.26
N PRO A 109 32.49 -9.70 -31.54
CA PRO A 109 31.75 -8.52 -31.99
C PRO A 109 31.77 -7.43 -30.92
N GLU A 110 32.29 -6.25 -31.28
CA GLU A 110 32.36 -5.04 -30.45
C GLU A 110 30.98 -4.47 -30.03
N GLU A 111 29.87 -5.09 -30.41
CA GLU A 111 28.53 -4.58 -30.11
C GLU A 111 28.06 -4.87 -28.67
N VAL A 112 28.45 -5.98 -28.05
CA VAL A 112 28.08 -6.24 -26.64
C VAL A 112 28.90 -5.36 -25.68
N SER A 113 30.06 -4.86 -26.11
CA SER A 113 30.87 -3.94 -25.30
C SER A 113 30.35 -2.51 -25.34
N GLN A 114 29.60 -2.10 -26.36
CA GLN A 114 29.09 -0.73 -26.47
C GLN A 114 27.79 -0.51 -25.68
N GLU A 115 26.90 -1.50 -25.56
CA GLU A 115 25.75 -1.39 -24.66
C GLU A 115 26.16 -1.48 -23.18
N GLN A 116 27.15 -2.30 -22.84
CA GLN A 116 27.73 -2.31 -21.49
C GLN A 116 28.54 -1.05 -21.19
N LYS A 117 29.18 -0.39 -22.17
CA LYS A 117 29.84 0.92 -21.98
C LYS A 117 28.86 2.11 -21.99
N ALA A 118 27.69 1.98 -22.60
CA ALA A 118 26.65 3.02 -22.52
C ALA A 118 25.93 3.00 -21.16
N ILE A 119 25.81 1.82 -20.53
CA ILE A 119 25.28 1.70 -19.16
C ILE A 119 26.41 1.93 -18.12
N ALA A 120 27.66 1.56 -18.41
CA ALA A 120 28.84 1.84 -17.57
C ALA A 120 29.51 3.21 -17.87
N GLY A 121 28.89 4.05 -18.69
CA GLY A 121 29.39 5.37 -19.10
C GLY A 121 28.92 6.52 -18.20
N GLN A 122 28.13 6.22 -17.16
CA GLN A 122 27.74 7.17 -16.11
C GLN A 122 28.09 6.67 -14.71
N GLU A 123 29.19 5.96 -14.55
CA GLU A 123 29.84 5.89 -13.23
C GLU A 123 31.12 6.71 -13.30
N GLN A 124 30.95 8.02 -13.08
CA GLN A 124 32.05 8.84 -12.62
C GLN A 124 32.68 8.11 -11.43
N ASN A 125 33.95 7.78 -11.61
CA ASN A 125 34.88 7.28 -10.63
C ASN A 125 34.69 8.02 -9.29
N LYS A 126 33.86 7.46 -8.40
CA LYS A 126 33.67 7.95 -7.04
C LYS A 126 34.25 6.91 -6.11
N GLU A 127 35.58 6.89 -6.05
CA GLU A 127 36.37 6.29 -4.97
C GLU A 127 36.11 7.06 -3.66
N GLY A 128 34.88 6.96 -3.16
CA GLY A 128 34.45 7.55 -1.90
C GLY A 128 33.94 6.46 -0.96
N PRO A 129 34.12 6.62 0.36
CA PRO A 129 33.63 5.64 1.32
C PRO A 129 32.11 5.47 1.24
N ASN A 130 31.69 4.21 1.33
CA ASN A 130 30.34 3.73 0.99
C ASN A 130 29.20 4.51 1.69
N TRP A 131 29.44 5.04 2.89
CA TRP A 131 28.43 5.80 3.67
C TRP A 131 27.94 7.08 2.97
N ARG A 132 28.75 7.67 2.08
CA ARG A 132 28.39 8.90 1.36
C ARG A 132 27.33 8.66 0.29
N LEU A 133 27.29 7.45 -0.29
CA LEU A 133 26.30 7.04 -1.29
C LEU A 133 24.91 6.86 -0.65
N TRP A 134 24.86 6.31 0.55
CA TRP A 134 23.61 6.13 1.30
C TRP A 134 22.98 7.47 1.69
N TRP A 135 23.80 8.44 2.10
CA TRP A 135 23.27 9.75 2.48
C TRP A 135 22.60 10.46 1.29
N ASP A 136 23.23 10.44 0.11
CA ASP A 136 22.69 11.06 -1.11
C ASP A 136 21.35 10.43 -1.53
N PHE A 137 21.19 9.11 -1.33
CA PHE A 137 19.93 8.40 -1.58
C PHE A 137 18.77 8.88 -0.69
N PHE A 138 19.04 9.19 0.57
CA PHE A 138 17.98 9.59 1.51
C PHE A 138 17.61 11.09 1.43
N THR A 139 18.48 11.92 0.85
CA THR A 139 18.27 13.38 0.83
C THR A 139 17.83 13.95 -0.52
N ARG A 140 17.68 13.11 -1.56
CA ARG A 140 17.17 13.50 -2.87
C ARG A 140 15.69 13.15 -3.02
#